data_AF-A0A093VDQ7-F1
#
_entry.id   AF-A0A093VDQ7-F1
#
_cell.length_a   1.000
_cell.length_b   1.000
_cell.length_c   1.000
_cell.angle_alpha   90.00
_cell.angle_beta   90.00
_cell.angle_gamma   90.00
#
_symmetry.space_group_name_H-M   'P 1'
#
loop_
_entity.id
_entity.type
_entity.pdbx_description
1 polymer ?
#
loop_
_entity_poly.entity_id
_entity_poly.type
_entity_poly.pdbx_seq_one_letter_code
_entity_poly.pdbx_strand_id
1 'polypeptide(L)'
;MGRLIKNHWARLIILSAAGWQVSASIEGFFWPKVFWDFISHNLDAAVKPIPILQIINLILGIVALAWEWPLKPLAGTLPHRSIELRLLVYPLSALTCALMYQSGDVAVYYMIGMAAYFWAYSEGEVVCAIPWTLPKRSTVGKLCTTSRTHRVSNSPASFKMLKATKFESVELRVYLLYSERTSFKHALTDLAGGNRERVFRTLALQPGPDLPAQDYNDWYEQEHIPLLSEVPGWLKSTRWVLKQATSSKHSNELGGKGLSNFLSVHEWESMASFKTEEFKRATNTPWRDRIIPKLDKSLEERRNFGKGRRI
;
A
#
# COMPACT_ATOMS: atom_id res chain seq x y z
N MET A 1 -11.85 -24.37 6.97
CA MET A 1 -12.38 -23.34 7.90
C MET A 1 -12.13 -21.98 7.26
N GLY A 2 -13.17 -21.16 7.07
CA GLY A 2 -13.06 -19.86 6.40
C GLY A 2 -12.21 -18.87 7.22
N ARG A 3 -11.42 -18.04 6.54
CA ARG A 3 -10.63 -16.98 7.19
C ARG A 3 -11.56 -15.80 7.50
N LEU A 4 -11.52 -15.29 8.74
CA LEU A 4 -12.26 -14.10 9.15
C LEU A 4 -11.73 -12.88 8.37
N ILE A 5 -12.62 -12.18 7.66
CA ILE A 5 -12.34 -10.91 7.00
C ILE A 5 -12.64 -9.81 8.02
N LYS A 6 -11.61 -9.23 8.63
CA LYS A 6 -11.77 -8.37 9.81
C LYS A 6 -12.36 -7.03 9.45
N ASN A 7 -12.02 -6.51 8.26
CA ASN A 7 -12.63 -5.30 7.74
C ASN A 7 -14.16 -5.43 7.59
N HIS A 8 -14.63 -6.57 7.07
CA HIS A 8 -16.06 -6.86 6.98
C HIS A 8 -16.70 -6.90 8.37
N TRP A 9 -16.08 -7.58 9.32
CA TRP A 9 -16.57 -7.62 10.69
C TRP A 9 -16.61 -6.24 11.35
N ALA A 10 -15.54 -5.45 11.22
CA ALA A 10 -15.46 -4.07 11.70
C ALA A 10 -16.56 -3.20 11.12
N ARG A 11 -16.79 -3.29 9.80
CA ARG A 11 -17.86 -2.58 9.10
C ARG A 11 -19.25 -2.95 9.65
N LEU A 12 -19.49 -4.22 9.96
CA LEU A 12 -20.77 -4.65 10.55
C LEU A 12 -21.03 -3.94 11.88
N ILE A 13 -20.00 -3.91 12.72
CA ILE A 13 -20.08 -3.33 14.06
C ILE A 13 -20.35 -1.83 13.95
N ILE A 14 -19.59 -1.12 13.12
CA ILE A 14 -19.76 0.31 12.92
C ILE A 14 -21.11 0.65 12.30
N LEU A 15 -21.61 -0.12 11.33
CA LEU A 15 -22.94 0.07 10.77
C LEU A 15 -24.03 -0.08 11.83
N SER A 16 -23.90 -1.09 12.69
CA SER A 16 -24.84 -1.34 13.78
C SER A 16 -24.80 -0.21 14.81
N ALA A 17 -23.59 0.24 15.17
CA ALA A 17 -23.37 1.37 16.07
C ALA A 17 -23.95 2.67 15.51
N ALA A 18 -23.75 2.95 14.23
CA ALA A 18 -24.26 4.16 13.58
C ALA A 18 -25.81 4.16 13.50
N GLY A 19 -26.42 3.01 13.22
CA GLY A 19 -27.89 2.87 13.26
C GLY A 19 -28.46 3.10 14.66
N TRP A 20 -27.77 2.57 15.68
CA TRP A 20 -28.12 2.86 17.08
C TRP A 20 -27.93 4.34 17.39
N GLN A 21 -26.80 4.94 17.02
CA GLN A 21 -26.51 6.36 17.27
C GLN A 21 -27.63 7.27 16.76
N VAL A 22 -28.13 7.01 15.55
CA VAL A 22 -29.25 7.77 14.98
C VAL A 22 -30.52 7.61 15.82
N SER A 23 -30.86 6.37 16.19
CA SER A 23 -32.05 6.07 16.99
C SER A 23 -31.97 6.72 18.39
N ALA A 24 -30.82 6.59 19.06
CA ALA A 24 -30.54 7.21 20.35
C ALA A 24 -30.53 8.76 20.28
N SER A 25 -30.08 9.33 19.16
CA SER A 25 -30.13 10.79 18.97
C SER A 25 -31.56 11.29 18.85
N ILE A 26 -32.42 10.56 18.14
CA ILE A 26 -33.85 10.88 18.02
C ILE A 26 -34.53 10.82 19.39
N GLU A 27 -34.28 9.76 20.16
CA GLU A 27 -34.79 9.64 21.53
C GLU A 27 -34.25 10.76 22.46
N GLY A 28 -32.98 11.13 22.28
CA GLY A 28 -32.32 12.20 23.01
C GLY A 28 -32.97 13.57 22.84
N PHE A 29 -33.71 13.82 21.75
CA PHE A 29 -34.49 15.07 21.59
C PHE A 29 -35.68 15.14 22.56
N PHE A 30 -36.30 14.01 22.89
CA PHE A 30 -37.42 13.94 23.83
C PHE A 30 -36.93 13.99 25.27
N TRP A 31 -35.78 13.37 25.55
CA TRP A 31 -35.19 13.28 26.89
C TRP A 31 -33.75 13.79 26.92
N PRO A 32 -33.52 15.10 26.71
CA PRO A 32 -32.17 15.66 26.64
C PRO A 32 -31.44 15.47 27.98
N LYS A 33 -30.44 14.56 28.00
CA LYS A 33 -29.61 14.28 29.17
C LYS A 33 -28.15 13.98 28.81
N VAL A 34 -27.22 14.61 29.54
CA VAL A 34 -25.78 14.28 29.48
C VAL A 34 -25.53 12.98 30.24
N PHE A 35 -24.65 12.11 29.73
CA PHE A 35 -24.39 10.83 30.39
C PHE A 35 -23.82 11.01 31.82
N TRP A 36 -23.00 12.03 32.03
CA TRP A 36 -22.25 12.32 33.26
C TRP A 36 -22.96 13.32 34.19
N ASP A 37 -24.26 13.56 33.98
CA ASP A 37 -25.09 14.51 34.75
C ASP A 37 -25.12 14.18 36.25
N PHE A 38 -24.82 12.94 36.64
CA PHE A 38 -24.70 12.54 38.04
C PHE A 38 -23.38 12.97 38.73
N ILE A 39 -22.37 13.40 37.96
CA ILE A 39 -21.05 13.84 38.47
C ILE A 39 -20.95 15.37 38.43
N SER A 40 -21.40 15.99 37.33
CA SER A 40 -21.28 17.44 37.12
C SER A 40 -22.32 17.96 36.13
N HIS A 41 -22.87 19.13 36.43
CA HIS A 41 -23.85 19.83 35.60
C HIS A 41 -23.23 20.84 34.62
N ASN A 42 -21.89 20.94 34.55
CA ASN A 42 -21.20 21.92 33.69
C ASN A 42 -21.44 21.71 32.19
N LEU A 43 -21.90 20.52 31.79
CA LEU A 43 -22.14 20.15 30.39
C LEU A 43 -23.62 20.22 29.99
N ASP A 44 -24.52 20.54 30.92
CA ASP A 44 -25.97 20.55 30.65
C ASP A 44 -26.37 21.58 29.59
N ALA A 45 -25.60 22.66 29.47
CA ALA A 45 -25.75 23.68 28.43
C ALA A 45 -25.62 23.12 27.00
N ALA A 46 -24.94 21.98 26.82
CA ALA A 46 -24.80 21.32 25.51
C ALA A 46 -26.06 20.55 25.09
N VAL A 47 -26.99 20.33 26.01
CA VAL A 47 -28.15 19.46 25.84
C VAL A 47 -29.47 20.22 26.10
N LYS A 48 -29.47 21.23 26.96
CA LYS A 48 -30.59 22.15 27.23
C LYS A 48 -30.09 23.60 27.25
N PRO A 49 -30.89 24.58 26.79
CA PRO A 49 -32.22 24.46 26.19
C PRO A 49 -32.20 24.04 24.71
N ILE A 50 -31.05 24.18 24.05
CA ILE A 50 -30.86 23.78 22.65
C ILE A 50 -30.12 22.43 22.65
N PRO A 51 -30.67 21.38 22.01
CA PRO A 51 -30.09 20.03 22.03
C PRO A 51 -28.92 19.89 21.05
N ILE A 52 -27.84 20.63 21.28
CA ILE A 52 -26.67 20.68 20.38
C ILE A 52 -26.01 19.30 20.27
N LEU A 53 -25.85 18.60 21.40
CA LEU A 53 -25.21 17.29 21.43
C LEU A 53 -25.99 16.22 20.64
N GLN A 54 -27.33 16.27 20.67
CA GLN A 54 -28.22 15.39 19.93
C GLN A 54 -28.12 15.67 18.43
N ILE A 55 -28.08 16.95 18.04
CA ILE A 55 -27.89 17.35 16.63
C ILE A 55 -26.55 16.84 16.10
N ILE A 56 -25.47 17.02 16.86
CA ILE A 56 -24.14 16.52 16.48
C ILE A 56 -24.14 15.00 16.33
N ASN A 57 -24.69 14.27 17.29
CA ASN A 57 -24.76 12.81 17.22
C ASN A 57 -25.64 12.31 16.07
N LEU A 58 -26.75 13.00 15.78
CA LEU A 58 -27.63 12.67 14.66
C LEU A 58 -26.88 12.82 13.32
N ILE A 59 -26.18 13.95 13.13
CA ILE A 59 -25.39 14.21 11.92
C ILE A 59 -24.27 13.17 11.78
N LEU A 60 -23.49 12.94 12.85
CA LEU A 60 -22.39 11.97 12.83
C LEU A 60 -22.87 10.54 12.55
N GLY A 61 -24.01 10.13 13.13
CA GLY A 61 -24.61 8.82 12.88
C GLY A 61 -25.06 8.65 11.43
N ILE A 62 -25.72 9.66 10.84
CA ILE A 62 -26.13 9.64 9.43
C ILE A 62 -24.90 9.60 8.51
N VAL A 63 -23.88 10.41 8.80
CA VAL A 63 -22.62 10.42 8.04
C VAL A 63 -21.92 9.06 8.13
N ALA A 64 -21.85 8.45 9.31
CA ALA A 64 -21.25 7.14 9.50
C ALA A 64 -22.00 6.04 8.74
N LEU A 65 -23.34 6.06 8.73
CA LEU A 65 -24.16 5.16 7.92
C LEU A 65 -23.90 5.36 6.43
N ALA A 66 -23.90 6.60 5.96
CA ALA A 66 -23.65 6.93 4.56
C ALA A 66 -22.22 6.56 4.12
N TRP A 67 -21.25 6.62 5.03
CA TRP A 67 -19.86 6.25 4.75
C TRP A 67 -19.69 4.73 4.68
N GLU A 68 -20.22 3.98 5.65
CA GLU A 68 -20.04 2.52 5.67
C GLU A 68 -20.97 1.77 4.72
N TRP A 69 -22.12 2.37 4.43
CA TRP A 69 -23.02 1.95 3.36
C TRP A 69 -22.99 3.01 2.25
N PRO A 70 -21.90 3.09 1.47
CA PRO A 70 -21.76 4.12 0.45
C PRO A 70 -22.90 4.04 -0.56
N LEU A 71 -23.65 5.13 -0.68
CA LEU A 71 -24.52 5.33 -1.83
C LEU A 71 -23.65 5.34 -3.10
N LYS A 72 -24.25 4.96 -4.25
CA LYS A 72 -23.57 4.88 -5.56
C LYS A 72 -22.58 6.03 -5.88
N PRO A 73 -22.86 7.32 -5.57
CA PRO A 73 -21.90 8.41 -5.85
C PRO A 73 -20.68 8.44 -4.90
N LEU A 74 -20.80 7.94 -3.68
CA LEU A 74 -19.71 7.91 -2.69
C LEU A 74 -18.86 6.64 -2.79
N ALA A 75 -19.43 5.59 -3.39
CA ALA A 75 -18.82 4.28 -3.53
C ALA A 75 -17.52 4.34 -4.34
N GLY A 76 -16.40 4.05 -3.68
CA GLY A 76 -15.10 3.91 -4.32
C GLY A 76 -14.22 5.17 -4.34
N THR A 77 -14.69 6.28 -3.75
CA THR A 77 -13.85 7.45 -3.48
C THR A 77 -12.66 7.10 -2.55
N LEU A 78 -11.57 7.87 -2.62
CA LEU A 78 -10.41 7.72 -1.74
C LEU A 78 -10.77 7.69 -0.24
N PRO A 79 -11.60 8.62 0.29
CA PRO A 79 -12.03 8.56 1.68
C PRO A 79 -12.87 7.32 2.00
N HIS A 80 -13.69 6.84 1.06
CA HIS A 80 -14.46 5.61 1.26
C HIS A 80 -13.56 4.37 1.41
N ARG A 81 -12.43 4.29 0.70
CA ARG A 81 -11.52 3.13 0.73
C ARG A 81 -10.49 3.16 1.87
N SER A 82 -10.25 4.32 2.47
CA SER A 82 -9.22 4.47 3.50
C SER A 82 -9.68 3.95 4.87
N ILE A 83 -8.93 3.00 5.45
CA ILE A 83 -9.12 2.55 6.83
C ILE A 83 -8.54 3.59 7.80
N GLU A 84 -7.47 4.28 7.42
CA GLU A 84 -6.81 5.29 8.24
C GLU A 84 -7.76 6.43 8.60
N LEU A 85 -8.54 6.87 7.60
CA LEU A 85 -9.50 7.95 7.80
C LEU A 85 -10.63 7.54 8.75
N ARG A 86 -11.05 6.27 8.75
CA ARG A 86 -12.01 5.72 9.73
C ARG A 86 -11.46 5.75 11.14
N LEU A 87 -10.21 5.29 11.30
CA LEU A 87 -9.52 5.28 12.58
C LEU A 87 -9.28 6.71 13.13
N LEU A 88 -9.26 7.71 12.26
CA LEU A 88 -9.16 9.12 12.64
C LEU A 88 -10.53 9.72 13.02
N VAL A 89 -11.60 9.37 12.31
CA VAL A 89 -12.94 9.99 12.47
C VAL A 89 -13.78 9.33 13.56
N TYR A 90 -13.73 8.00 13.71
CA TYR A 90 -14.55 7.30 14.70
C TYR A 90 -14.24 7.60 16.18
N PRO A 91 -13.01 7.97 16.60
CA PRO A 91 -12.77 8.47 17.95
C PRO A 91 -13.64 9.69 18.30
N LEU A 92 -13.89 10.59 17.34
CA LEU A 92 -14.76 11.75 17.54
C LEU A 92 -16.21 11.32 17.75
N SER A 93 -16.68 10.34 16.98
CA SER A 93 -18.05 9.80 17.10
C SER A 93 -18.24 9.01 18.41
N ALA A 94 -17.22 8.26 18.85
CA ALA A 94 -17.22 7.57 20.13
C ALA A 94 -17.30 8.57 21.30
N LEU A 95 -16.53 9.66 21.23
CA LEU A 95 -16.54 10.70 22.26
C LEU A 95 -17.90 11.40 22.36
N THR A 96 -18.49 11.81 21.23
CA THR A 96 -19.81 12.47 21.23
C THR A 96 -20.92 11.54 21.72
N CYS A 97 -20.82 10.23 21.42
CA CYS A 97 -21.72 9.23 21.99
C CYS A 97 -21.53 9.06 23.50
N ALA A 98 -20.28 9.02 23.98
CA ALA A 98 -19.98 8.85 25.41
C ALA A 98 -20.49 10.01 26.28
N LEU A 99 -20.73 11.18 25.69
CA LEU A 99 -21.28 12.35 26.38
C LEU A 99 -22.81 12.34 26.44
N MET A 100 -23.51 11.64 25.54
CA MET A 100 -24.97 11.62 25.50
C MET A 100 -25.51 10.38 26.22
N TYR A 101 -26.49 10.56 27.12
CA TYR A 101 -26.97 9.46 27.97
C TYR A 101 -27.52 8.27 27.16
N GLN A 102 -28.29 8.55 26.10
CA GLN A 102 -28.93 7.54 25.26
C GLN A 102 -27.97 6.71 24.40
N SER A 103 -26.72 7.15 24.22
CA SER A 103 -25.76 6.49 23.32
C SER A 103 -24.43 6.12 23.99
N GLY A 104 -24.38 6.09 25.33
CA GLY A 104 -23.16 5.72 26.05
C GLY A 104 -22.66 4.31 25.70
N ASP A 105 -23.56 3.37 25.42
CA ASP A 105 -23.25 2.03 24.94
C ASP A 105 -22.77 2.01 23.48
N VAL A 106 -23.32 2.87 22.62
CA VAL A 106 -22.85 3.08 21.24
C VAL A 106 -21.38 3.46 21.19
N ALA A 107 -20.90 4.26 22.15
CA ALA A 107 -19.49 4.61 22.26
C ALA A 107 -18.59 3.36 22.39
N VAL A 108 -19.04 2.35 23.14
CA VAL A 108 -18.32 1.08 23.31
C VAL A 108 -18.26 0.32 21.98
N TYR A 109 -19.36 0.28 21.23
CA TYR A 109 -19.38 -0.36 19.91
C TYR A 109 -18.46 0.33 18.91
N TYR A 110 -18.39 1.66 18.92
CA TYR A 110 -17.40 2.40 18.12
C TYR A 110 -15.97 2.03 18.51
N MET A 111 -15.66 1.89 19.79
CA MET A 111 -14.33 1.48 20.27
C MET A 111 -13.97 0.05 19.82
N ILE A 112 -14.91 -0.90 19.91
CA ILE A 112 -14.72 -2.27 19.45
C ILE A 112 -14.52 -2.31 17.93
N GLY A 113 -15.36 -1.58 17.18
CA GLY A 113 -15.26 -1.49 15.73
C GLY A 113 -13.94 -0.85 15.28
N MET A 114 -13.45 0.18 15.99
CA MET A 114 -12.14 0.77 15.77
C MET A 114 -11.01 -0.23 16.03
N ALA A 115 -11.06 -1.01 17.12
CA ALA A 115 -10.07 -2.04 17.39
C ALA A 115 -10.05 -3.12 16.29
N ALA A 116 -11.22 -3.51 15.79
CA ALA A 116 -11.37 -4.40 14.65
C ALA A 116 -10.78 -3.81 13.36
N TYR A 117 -11.02 -2.52 13.09
CA TYR A 117 -10.44 -1.80 11.96
C TYR A 117 -8.92 -1.67 12.07
N PHE A 118 -8.39 -1.40 13.27
CA PHE A 118 -6.96 -1.35 13.52
C PHE A 118 -6.30 -2.70 13.30
N TRP A 119 -6.94 -3.78 13.74
CA TRP A 119 -6.47 -5.13 13.45
C TRP A 119 -6.48 -5.41 11.94
N ALA A 120 -7.55 -5.05 11.23
CA ALA A 120 -7.61 -5.16 9.77
C ALA A 120 -6.49 -4.35 9.07
N TYR A 121 -6.21 -3.14 9.56
CA TYR A 121 -5.13 -2.27 9.08
C TYR A 121 -3.75 -2.90 9.27
N SER A 122 -3.48 -3.48 10.45
CA SER A 122 -2.21 -4.13 10.76
C SER A 122 -1.90 -5.35 9.88
N GLU A 123 -2.94 -6.01 9.35
CA GLU A 123 -2.80 -7.13 8.40
C GLU A 123 -2.84 -6.69 6.92
N GLY A 124 -2.95 -5.38 6.65
CA GLY A 124 -3.01 -4.84 5.29
C GLY A 124 -4.29 -5.18 4.52
N GLU A 125 -5.42 -5.40 5.22
CA GLU A 125 -6.71 -5.62 4.56
C GLU A 125 -7.19 -4.33 3.88
N VAL A 126 -7.84 -4.45 2.72
CA VAL A 126 -8.32 -3.30 1.93
C VAL A 126 -9.85 -3.23 1.91
N VAL A 127 -10.40 -2.02 1.94
CA VAL A 127 -11.84 -1.78 1.80
C VAL A 127 -12.20 -1.70 0.32
N CYS A 128 -13.08 -2.61 -0.13
CA CYS A 128 -13.58 -2.61 -1.50
C CYS A 128 -14.65 -1.54 -1.71
N ALA A 129 -14.79 -1.05 -2.94
CA ALA A 129 -15.84 -0.09 -3.31
C ALA A 129 -17.25 -0.67 -3.13
N ILE A 130 -17.41 -1.96 -3.44
CA ILE A 130 -18.68 -2.66 -3.24
C ILE A 130 -18.65 -3.29 -1.83
N PRO A 131 -19.65 -3.04 -0.98
CA PRO A 131 -19.71 -3.63 0.36
C PRO A 131 -19.63 -5.16 0.32
N TRP A 132 -18.94 -5.75 1.30
CA TRP A 132 -18.84 -7.20 1.50
C TRP A 132 -18.21 -7.98 0.34
N THR A 133 -17.57 -7.28 -0.60
CA THR A 133 -16.85 -7.92 -1.69
C THR A 133 -15.39 -8.13 -1.34
N LEU A 134 -14.88 -9.28 -1.78
CA LEU A 134 -13.44 -9.52 -1.75
C LEU A 134 -12.77 -8.70 -2.86
N PRO A 135 -11.54 -8.21 -2.63
CA PRO A 135 -10.78 -7.59 -3.70
C PRO A 135 -10.64 -8.60 -4.83
N LYS A 136 -11.14 -8.24 -6.02
CA LYS A 136 -10.94 -9.05 -7.20
C LYS A 136 -9.44 -9.11 -7.44
N ARG A 137 -8.89 -10.33 -7.45
CA ARG A 137 -7.52 -10.56 -7.92
C ARG A 137 -7.44 -9.93 -9.31
N SER A 138 -6.50 -9.02 -9.53
CA SER A 138 -6.23 -8.48 -10.86
C SER A 138 -6.14 -9.65 -11.85
N THR A 139 -7.02 -9.69 -12.86
CA THR A 139 -6.93 -10.65 -13.97
C THR A 139 -5.86 -10.23 -14.98
N VAL A 140 -5.06 -9.20 -14.68
CA VAL A 140 -3.80 -8.96 -15.36
C VAL A 140 -2.76 -9.87 -14.70
N GLY A 141 -2.53 -11.02 -15.35
CA GLY A 141 -1.52 -12.00 -14.97
C GLY A 141 -2.07 -13.22 -14.22
N LYS A 142 -2.62 -14.20 -14.95
CA LYS A 142 -2.59 -15.60 -14.50
C LYS A 142 -1.12 -16.05 -14.43
N LEU A 143 -0.46 -15.77 -13.31
CA LEU A 143 0.68 -16.56 -12.84
C LEU A 143 0.22 -17.27 -11.57
N CYS A 144 0.14 -18.59 -11.71
CA CYS A 144 -0.27 -19.54 -10.70
C CYS A 144 0.57 -19.35 -9.43
N THR A 145 -0.01 -18.71 -8.42
CA THR A 145 0.53 -18.72 -7.06
C THR A 145 -0.41 -19.54 -6.19
N THR A 146 -0.08 -20.82 -6.08
CA THR A 146 -0.42 -21.66 -4.93
C THR A 146 0.09 -20.98 -3.67
N SER A 147 -0.81 -20.37 -2.91
CA SER A 147 -0.51 -19.83 -1.59
C SER A 147 -0.29 -20.99 -0.61
N ARG A 148 0.97 -21.43 -0.49
CA ARG A 148 1.39 -22.32 0.60
C ARG A 148 1.63 -21.43 1.82
N THR A 149 0.68 -21.41 2.75
CA THR A 149 0.85 -20.79 4.07
C THR A 149 1.95 -21.54 4.81
N HIS A 150 3.18 -20.99 4.83
CA HIS A 150 4.19 -21.44 5.77
C HIS A 150 3.79 -20.98 7.17
N ARG A 151 3.34 -21.94 7.99
CA ARG A 151 3.21 -21.78 9.44
C ARG A 151 4.62 -21.65 10.00
N VAL A 152 5.05 -20.43 10.31
CA VAL A 152 6.28 -20.19 11.07
C VAL A 152 6.02 -20.70 12.48
N SER A 153 6.75 -21.74 12.88
CA SER A 153 6.76 -22.24 14.25
C SER A 153 7.35 -21.16 15.16
N ASN A 154 6.57 -20.68 16.13
CA ASN A 154 7.06 -19.81 17.19
C ASN A 154 8.05 -20.60 18.07
N SER A 155 9.34 -20.37 17.83
CA SER A 155 10.39 -20.59 18.83
C SER A 155 10.79 -19.20 19.35
N PRO A 156 10.90 -18.98 20.67
CA PRO A 156 11.23 -17.68 21.23
C PRO A 156 12.74 -17.45 21.09
N ALA A 157 13.19 -17.21 19.86
CA ALA A 157 14.51 -16.64 19.64
C ALA A 157 14.42 -15.16 20.04
N SER A 158 15.01 -14.86 21.20
CA SER A 158 15.17 -13.52 21.76
C SER A 158 15.42 -12.49 20.66
N PHE A 159 14.40 -11.67 20.39
CA PHE A 159 14.49 -10.50 19.54
C PHE A 159 15.48 -9.56 20.21
N LYS A 160 16.76 -9.63 19.81
CA LYS A 160 17.69 -8.55 20.11
C LYS A 160 17.11 -7.32 19.43
N MET A 161 16.55 -6.44 20.25
CA MET A 161 16.05 -5.14 19.86
C MET A 161 17.19 -4.41 19.15
N LEU A 162 17.18 -4.44 17.81
CA LEU A 162 18.04 -3.59 17.01
C LEU A 162 17.68 -2.18 17.42
N LYS A 163 18.62 -1.48 18.06
CA LYS A 163 18.52 -0.04 18.36
C LYS A 163 17.90 0.62 17.14
N ALA A 164 16.77 1.31 17.35
CA ALA A 164 16.09 2.04 16.29
C ALA A 164 17.10 2.97 15.62
N THR A 165 17.55 2.60 14.43
CA THR A 165 18.35 3.47 13.57
C THR A 165 17.46 4.66 13.25
N LYS A 166 17.90 5.85 13.65
CA LYS A 166 17.23 7.13 13.41
C LYS A 166 16.84 7.18 11.93
N PHE A 167 15.54 7.18 11.64
CA PHE A 167 15.04 7.13 10.27
C PHE A 167 15.18 8.54 9.66
N GLU A 168 16.12 8.73 8.73
CA GLU A 168 16.51 10.08 8.27
C GLU A 168 15.67 10.63 7.12
N SER A 169 15.20 9.79 6.19
CA SER A 169 14.40 10.23 5.03
C SER A 169 13.68 9.08 4.34
N VAL A 170 12.44 9.33 3.90
CA VAL A 170 11.69 8.43 2.99
C VAL A 170 11.69 9.05 1.60
N GLU A 171 11.91 8.22 0.58
CA GLU A 171 11.64 8.56 -0.82
C GLU A 171 10.63 7.57 -1.40
N LEU A 172 9.47 8.07 -1.82
CA LEU A 172 8.43 7.32 -2.50
C LEU A 172 8.53 7.58 -4.00
N ARG A 173 8.68 6.53 -4.80
CA ARG A 173 8.69 6.60 -6.27
C ARG A 173 7.57 5.73 -6.84
N VAL A 174 6.71 6.32 -7.66
CA VAL A 174 5.59 5.66 -8.34
C VAL A 174 5.94 5.50 -9.81
N TYR A 175 5.97 4.25 -10.27
CA TYR A 175 6.31 3.90 -11.64
C TYR A 175 5.12 3.25 -12.37
N LEU A 176 5.04 3.44 -13.68
CA LEU A 176 4.18 2.65 -14.58
C LEU A 176 5.01 1.68 -15.39
N LEU A 177 4.46 0.47 -15.59
CA LEU A 177 5.07 -0.53 -16.45
C LEU A 177 5.07 -0.02 -17.90
N TYR A 178 6.24 -0.06 -18.54
CA TYR A 178 6.42 0.27 -19.94
C TYR A 178 6.44 -0.99 -20.80
N SER A 179 7.28 -1.96 -20.43
CA SER A 179 7.41 -3.24 -21.13
C SER A 179 7.78 -4.36 -20.16
N GLU A 180 7.40 -5.58 -20.52
CA GLU A 180 7.74 -6.80 -19.78
C GLU A 180 8.08 -7.92 -20.77
N ARG A 181 9.16 -8.64 -20.49
CA ARG A 181 9.48 -9.90 -21.15
C ARG A 181 9.82 -10.94 -20.10
N THR A 182 9.18 -12.10 -20.19
CA THR A 182 9.27 -13.15 -19.17
C THR A 182 9.55 -14.50 -19.82
N SER A 183 10.49 -15.26 -19.25
CA SER A 183 10.83 -16.61 -19.69
C SER A 183 9.80 -17.63 -19.20
N PHE A 184 9.59 -18.71 -19.96
CA PHE A 184 8.81 -19.85 -19.48
C PHE A 184 9.40 -20.47 -18.19
N LYS A 185 10.73 -20.38 -18.02
CA LYS A 185 11.42 -20.84 -16.81
C LYS A 185 11.02 -20.05 -15.57
N HIS A 186 10.55 -18.81 -15.71
CA HIS A 186 10.06 -17.98 -14.60
C HIS A 186 8.89 -18.68 -13.88
N ALA A 187 7.87 -19.11 -14.64
CA ALA A 187 6.72 -19.82 -14.10
C ALA A 187 7.09 -21.18 -13.48
N LEU A 188 8.03 -21.91 -14.10
CA LEU A 188 8.53 -23.18 -13.55
C LEU A 188 9.29 -22.99 -12.24
N THR A 189 10.03 -21.89 -12.11
CA THR A 189 10.79 -21.57 -10.90
C THR A 189 9.86 -21.25 -9.73
N ASP A 190 8.70 -20.63 -9.99
CA ASP A 190 7.65 -20.40 -8.98
C ASP A 190 6.97 -21.71 -8.54
N LEU A 191 6.72 -22.64 -9.46
CA LEU A 191 6.06 -23.92 -9.18
C LEU A 191 6.96 -24.92 -8.45
N ALA A 192 8.28 -24.89 -8.68
CA ALA A 192 9.22 -25.84 -8.12
C ALA A 192 9.39 -25.70 -6.59
N GLY A 193 8.84 -24.67 -5.95
CA GLY A 193 8.73 -24.53 -4.49
C GLY A 193 10.05 -24.56 -3.69
N GLY A 194 11.19 -24.59 -4.38
CA GLY A 194 12.51 -24.65 -3.80
C GLY A 194 13.05 -23.23 -3.55
N ASN A 195 13.80 -23.08 -2.46
CA ASN A 195 14.54 -21.87 -2.08
C ASN A 195 15.71 -21.61 -3.05
N ARG A 196 15.43 -21.48 -4.35
CA ARG A 196 16.41 -21.13 -5.38
C ARG A 196 16.71 -19.64 -5.23
N GLU A 197 17.99 -19.31 -5.15
CA GLU A 197 18.43 -17.93 -5.08
C GLU A 197 17.92 -17.18 -6.31
N ARG A 198 17.50 -15.93 -6.11
CA ARG A 198 17.17 -15.01 -7.21
C ARG A 198 18.01 -13.78 -7.06
N VAL A 199 18.46 -13.27 -8.19
CA VAL A 199 19.19 -12.02 -8.26
C VAL A 199 18.36 -11.02 -9.04
N PHE A 200 18.06 -9.89 -8.40
CA PHE A 200 17.40 -8.75 -9.04
C PHE A 200 18.45 -7.68 -9.29
N ARG A 201 18.63 -7.32 -10.57
CA ARG A 201 19.48 -6.20 -10.98
C ARG A 201 18.57 -5.07 -11.42
N THR A 202 18.60 -3.97 -10.67
CA THR A 202 17.85 -2.76 -11.00
C THR A 202 18.80 -1.71 -11.55
N LEU A 203 18.47 -1.14 -12.71
CA LEU A 203 19.19 0.00 -13.28
C LEU A 203 18.19 1.13 -13.57
N ALA A 204 18.40 2.28 -12.94
CA ALA A 204 17.76 3.52 -13.31
C ALA A 204 18.74 4.32 -14.16
N LEU A 205 18.43 4.47 -15.46
CA LEU A 205 19.30 5.11 -16.45
C LEU A 205 18.51 6.20 -17.16
N GLN A 206 19.05 7.41 -17.21
CA GLN A 206 18.42 8.53 -17.87
C GLN A 206 19.12 8.82 -19.21
N PRO A 207 18.40 8.84 -20.35
CA PRO A 207 18.96 9.38 -21.59
C PRO A 207 19.35 10.86 -21.38
N GLY A 208 20.58 11.22 -21.77
CA GLY A 208 21.07 12.59 -21.73
C GLY A 208 20.42 13.47 -22.81
N PRO A 209 20.77 14.77 -22.85
CA PRO A 209 20.14 15.71 -23.78
C PRO A 209 20.35 15.34 -25.27
N ASP A 210 21.48 14.72 -25.59
CA ASP A 210 21.87 14.34 -26.96
C ASP A 210 21.37 12.94 -27.38
N LEU A 211 20.54 12.30 -26.56
CA LEU A 211 19.96 10.99 -26.82
C LEU A 211 18.44 11.07 -26.79
N PRO A 212 17.76 10.94 -27.94
CA PRO A 212 16.31 10.84 -27.98
C PRO A 212 15.82 9.69 -27.09
N ALA A 213 14.83 9.96 -26.24
CA ALA A 213 14.26 8.94 -25.36
C ALA A 213 13.71 7.72 -26.14
N GLN A 214 13.24 7.95 -27.37
CA GLN A 214 12.78 6.88 -28.26
C GLN A 214 13.91 5.94 -28.68
N ASP A 215 15.09 6.45 -29.09
CA ASP A 215 16.25 5.63 -29.47
C ASP A 215 16.75 4.80 -28.28
N TYR A 216 16.75 5.40 -27.08
CA TYR A 216 17.02 4.67 -25.83
C TYR A 216 16.00 3.55 -25.58
N ASN A 217 14.71 3.81 -25.81
CA ASN A 217 13.66 2.81 -25.65
C ASN A 217 13.78 1.69 -26.68
N ASP A 218 14.03 2.03 -27.94
CA ASP A 218 14.16 1.09 -29.05
C ASP A 218 15.35 0.16 -28.85
N TRP A 219 16.49 0.69 -28.41
CA TRP A 219 17.64 -0.14 -28.04
C TRP A 219 17.26 -1.19 -26.98
N TYR A 220 16.51 -0.81 -25.95
CA TYR A 220 16.07 -1.73 -24.91
C TYR A 220 15.13 -2.81 -25.42
N GLU A 221 14.12 -2.46 -26.22
CA GLU A 221 13.09 -3.39 -26.69
C GLU A 221 13.56 -4.27 -27.84
N GLN A 222 14.34 -3.72 -28.78
CA GLN A 222 14.70 -4.38 -30.04
C GLN A 222 16.02 -5.14 -29.95
N GLU A 223 16.95 -4.74 -29.08
CA GLU A 223 18.27 -5.36 -28.98
C GLU A 223 18.56 -5.89 -27.57
N HIS A 224 18.54 -5.03 -26.56
CA HIS A 224 19.08 -5.37 -25.24
C HIS A 224 18.28 -6.48 -24.53
N ILE A 225 16.97 -6.30 -24.36
CA ILE A 225 16.11 -7.29 -23.70
C ILE A 225 16.03 -8.61 -24.49
N PRO A 226 15.88 -8.60 -25.84
CA PRO A 226 15.96 -9.82 -26.63
C PRO A 226 17.26 -10.60 -26.42
N LEU A 227 18.42 -9.94 -26.49
CA LEU A 227 19.71 -10.61 -26.27
C LEU A 227 19.87 -11.12 -24.82
N LEU A 228 19.42 -10.35 -23.83
CA LEU A 228 19.41 -10.83 -22.44
C LEU A 228 18.51 -12.06 -22.27
N SER A 229 17.43 -12.17 -23.04
CA SER A 229 16.51 -13.32 -22.94
C SER A 229 17.09 -14.64 -23.40
N GLU A 230 18.17 -14.61 -24.17
CA GLU A 230 18.92 -15.78 -24.62
C GLU A 230 19.96 -16.24 -23.60
N VAL A 231 20.30 -15.40 -22.62
CA VAL A 231 21.34 -15.71 -21.62
C VAL A 231 20.87 -16.81 -20.68
N PRO A 232 21.69 -17.86 -20.46
CA PRO A 232 21.36 -18.91 -19.50
C PRO A 232 21.11 -18.36 -18.09
N GLY A 233 19.94 -18.67 -17.53
CA GLY A 233 19.51 -18.22 -16.20
C GLY A 233 18.79 -16.87 -16.19
N TRP A 234 18.53 -16.26 -17.35
CA TRP A 234 17.59 -15.14 -17.46
C TRP A 234 16.15 -15.59 -17.17
N LEU A 235 15.46 -14.85 -16.31
CA LEU A 235 14.08 -15.16 -15.92
C LEU A 235 13.10 -14.12 -16.45
N LYS A 236 13.35 -12.84 -16.22
CA LYS A 236 12.41 -11.76 -16.53
C LYS A 236 13.13 -10.43 -16.64
N SER A 237 12.64 -9.57 -17.54
CA SER A 237 13.05 -8.17 -17.67
C SER A 237 11.80 -7.31 -17.67
N THR A 238 11.78 -6.26 -16.84
CA THR A 238 10.70 -5.27 -16.84
C THR A 238 11.28 -3.87 -16.93
N ARG A 239 10.58 -3.00 -17.65
CA ARG A 239 10.91 -1.58 -17.75
C ARG A 239 9.75 -0.75 -17.24
N TRP A 240 10.10 0.34 -16.61
CA TRP A 240 9.19 1.19 -15.88
C TRP A 240 9.51 2.65 -16.14
N VAL A 241 8.47 3.49 -16.16
CA VAL A 241 8.58 4.95 -16.32
C VAL A 241 8.04 5.62 -15.07
N LEU A 242 8.84 6.53 -14.50
CA LEU A 242 8.48 7.30 -13.32
C LEU A 242 7.29 8.22 -13.64
N LYS A 243 6.28 8.21 -12.78
CA LYS A 243 5.15 9.16 -12.84
C LYS A 243 5.20 10.21 -11.76
N GLN A 244 5.59 9.79 -10.57
CA GLN A 244 5.58 10.66 -9.41
C GLN A 244 6.69 10.23 -8.46
N ALA A 245 7.37 11.21 -7.88
CA ALA A 245 8.28 11.00 -6.77
C ALA A 245 7.96 12.01 -5.66
N THR A 246 8.04 11.56 -4.41
CA THR A 246 7.86 12.40 -3.22
C THR A 246 8.92 12.02 -2.20
N SER A 247 9.62 13.02 -1.66
CA SER A 247 10.61 12.84 -0.61
C SER A 247 10.16 13.56 0.65
N SER A 248 10.43 12.98 1.81
CA SER A 248 10.00 13.53 3.11
C SER A 248 10.86 14.71 3.59
N LYS A 249 12.02 14.99 2.96
CA LYS A 249 12.85 16.15 3.30
C LYS A 249 12.41 17.38 2.50
N HIS A 250 12.31 18.52 3.19
CA HIS A 250 12.22 19.84 2.59
C HIS A 250 13.40 19.98 1.61
N SER A 251 13.10 19.91 0.32
CA SER A 251 14.04 19.66 -0.78
C SER A 251 14.84 20.91 -1.15
N ASN A 252 15.52 21.55 -0.18
CA ASN A 252 16.29 22.76 -0.46
C ASN A 252 17.74 22.77 0.03
N GLU A 253 18.24 21.75 0.74
CA GLU A 253 19.62 21.82 1.30
C GLU A 253 20.51 20.58 1.13
N LEU A 254 20.08 19.58 0.36
CA LEU A 254 21.02 18.63 -0.26
C LEU A 254 20.79 18.71 -1.75
N GLY A 255 21.77 19.25 -2.49
CA GLY A 255 21.73 19.43 -3.95
C GLY A 255 20.99 18.27 -4.60
N GLY A 256 19.76 18.56 -5.03
CA GLY A 256 18.78 17.56 -5.40
C GLY A 256 19.32 16.72 -6.54
N LYS A 257 19.85 15.55 -6.22
CA LYS A 257 20.20 14.57 -7.24
C LYS A 257 18.88 14.24 -7.93
N GLY A 258 18.74 14.65 -9.18
CA GLY A 258 17.54 14.37 -9.96
C GLY A 258 17.26 12.86 -9.99
N LEU A 259 16.04 12.50 -10.33
CA LEU A 259 15.66 11.10 -10.47
C LEU A 259 15.63 10.73 -11.93
N SER A 260 16.11 9.53 -12.24
CA SER A 260 15.92 8.96 -13.57
C SER A 260 14.45 8.64 -13.79
N ASN A 261 13.95 9.03 -14.96
CA ASN A 261 12.57 8.74 -15.38
C ASN A 261 12.38 7.27 -15.77
N PHE A 262 13.45 6.50 -15.98
CA PHE A 262 13.38 5.13 -16.45
C PHE A 262 14.01 4.19 -15.44
N LEU A 263 13.34 3.08 -15.16
CA LEU A 263 13.83 2.01 -14.30
C LEU A 263 13.70 0.68 -15.05
N SER A 264 14.79 -0.06 -15.11
CA SER A 264 14.84 -1.43 -15.63
C SER A 264 15.15 -2.40 -14.49
N VAL A 265 14.42 -3.51 -14.45
CA VAL A 265 14.59 -4.57 -13.44
C VAL A 265 14.77 -5.89 -14.18
N HIS A 266 15.91 -6.53 -13.99
CA HIS A 266 16.25 -7.82 -14.58
C HIS A 266 16.37 -8.88 -13.48
N GLU A 267 15.60 -9.95 -13.62
CA GLU A 267 15.56 -11.11 -12.74
C GLU A 267 16.40 -12.25 -13.33
N TRP A 268 17.27 -12.82 -12.50
CA TRP A 268 18.20 -13.89 -12.85
C TRP A 268 18.13 -15.03 -11.82
N GLU A 269 18.39 -16.25 -12.27
CA GLU A 269 18.51 -17.43 -11.41
C GLU A 269 19.76 -17.37 -10.52
N SER A 270 20.86 -16.77 -10.99
CA SER A 270 22.11 -16.72 -10.23
C SER A 270 23.04 -15.62 -10.74
N MET A 271 23.99 -15.22 -9.90
CA MET A 271 25.13 -14.38 -10.32
C MET A 271 26.01 -15.06 -11.38
N ALA A 272 25.93 -16.40 -11.51
CA ALA A 272 26.70 -17.15 -12.51
C ALA A 272 26.38 -16.72 -13.96
N SER A 273 25.14 -16.30 -14.23
CA SER A 273 24.70 -15.83 -15.55
C SER A 273 25.51 -14.64 -16.07
N PHE A 274 26.04 -13.79 -15.18
CA PHE A 274 26.85 -12.63 -15.58
C PHE A 274 28.25 -12.99 -16.10
N LYS A 275 28.69 -14.23 -15.96
CA LYS A 275 30.00 -14.70 -16.43
C LYS A 275 29.94 -15.39 -17.80
N THR A 276 28.74 -15.68 -18.31
CA THR A 276 28.61 -16.44 -19.55
C THR A 276 28.94 -15.59 -20.78
N GLU A 277 29.33 -16.24 -21.88
CA GLU A 277 29.69 -15.55 -23.12
C GLU A 277 28.47 -14.89 -23.77
N GLU A 278 27.27 -15.44 -23.59
CA GLU A 278 26.02 -14.85 -24.05
C GLU A 278 25.75 -13.52 -23.34
N PHE A 279 25.99 -13.44 -22.02
CA PHE A 279 25.85 -12.19 -21.29
C PHE A 279 26.86 -11.15 -21.77
N LYS A 280 28.13 -11.56 -21.95
CA LYS A 280 29.17 -10.66 -22.50
C LYS A 280 28.76 -10.14 -23.87
N ARG A 281 28.27 -10.99 -24.76
CA ARG A 281 27.76 -10.63 -26.08
C ARG A 281 26.60 -9.64 -26.00
N ALA A 282 25.60 -9.91 -25.16
CA ALA A 282 24.44 -9.03 -24.94
C ALA A 282 24.82 -7.64 -24.39
N THR A 283 25.96 -7.55 -23.70
CA THR A 283 26.50 -6.29 -23.16
C THR A 283 27.62 -5.67 -24.00
N ASN A 284 27.98 -6.22 -25.14
CA ASN A 284 29.03 -5.71 -26.02
C ASN A 284 28.49 -5.58 -27.45
N THR A 285 27.50 -4.72 -27.64
CA THR A 285 26.86 -4.46 -28.93
C THR A 285 27.20 -3.08 -29.47
N PRO A 286 27.33 -2.91 -30.80
CA PRO A 286 27.58 -1.60 -31.40
C PRO A 286 26.50 -0.54 -31.10
N TRP A 287 25.26 -0.94 -30.81
CA TRP A 287 24.20 0.01 -30.43
C TRP A 287 24.35 0.44 -28.98
N ARG A 288 24.62 -0.49 -28.06
CA ARG A 288 24.93 -0.14 -26.67
C ARG A 288 26.11 0.83 -26.58
N ASP A 289 27.16 0.62 -27.37
CA ASP A 289 28.34 1.50 -27.37
C ASP A 289 28.02 2.92 -27.86
N ARG A 290 26.92 3.11 -28.60
CA ARG A 290 26.38 4.44 -28.94
C ARG A 290 25.51 5.04 -27.83
N ILE A 291 24.76 4.21 -27.10
CA ILE A 291 23.80 4.63 -26.08
C ILE A 291 24.50 4.98 -24.76
N ILE A 292 25.34 4.08 -24.23
CA ILE A 292 25.92 4.18 -22.88
C ILE A 292 26.70 5.48 -22.65
N PRO A 293 27.52 5.98 -23.59
CA PRO A 293 28.24 7.24 -23.40
C PRO A 293 27.32 8.47 -23.33
N LYS A 294 26.12 8.40 -23.93
CA LYS A 294 25.14 9.50 -23.99
C LYS A 294 24.13 9.49 -22.83
N LEU A 295 24.30 8.60 -21.85
CA LEU A 295 23.48 8.58 -20.65
C LEU A 295 23.91 9.66 -19.68
N ASP A 296 22.94 10.23 -18.96
CA ASP A 296 23.22 11.12 -17.84
C ASP A 296 23.67 10.31 -16.61
N LYS A 297 24.98 10.27 -16.39
CA LYS A 297 25.61 9.56 -15.28
C LYS A 297 25.29 10.18 -13.91
N SER A 298 24.85 11.44 -13.87
CA SER A 298 24.50 12.10 -12.60
C SER A 298 23.23 11.50 -11.99
N LEU A 299 22.35 10.92 -12.81
CA LEU A 299 21.05 10.36 -12.42
C LEU A 299 21.06 8.83 -12.39
N GLU A 300 22.23 8.23 -12.57
CA GLU A 300 22.40 6.80 -12.65
C GLU A 300 22.32 6.13 -11.26
N GLU A 301 21.47 5.11 -11.16
CA GLU A 301 21.37 4.25 -9.99
C GLU A 301 21.42 2.78 -10.39
N ARG A 302 22.35 2.02 -9.81
CA ARG A 302 22.45 0.56 -10.01
C ARG A 302 22.42 -0.15 -8.67
N ARG A 303 21.52 -1.12 -8.53
CA ARG A 303 21.45 -1.96 -7.33
C ARG A 303 21.30 -3.42 -7.73
N ASN A 304 21.97 -4.29 -6.98
CA ASN A 304 21.84 -5.74 -7.10
C ASN A 304 21.31 -6.26 -5.77
N PHE A 305 20.20 -6.98 -5.81
CA PHE A 305 19.59 -7.64 -4.67
C PHE A 305 19.70 -9.15 -4.85
N GLY A 306 20.14 -9.84 -3.80
CA GLY A 306 20.33 -11.29 -3.79
C GLY A 306 20.79 -11.76 -2.41
N LYS A 307 20.69 -13.07 -2.17
CA LYS A 307 21.07 -13.69 -0.89
C LYS A 307 22.58 -13.53 -0.70
N GLY A 308 23.01 -12.77 0.31
CA GLY A 308 24.43 -12.57 0.64
C GLY A 308 24.90 -11.14 0.85
N ARG A 309 24.10 -10.11 0.51
CA ARG A 309 24.35 -8.74 0.99
C ARG A 309 23.52 -8.46 2.23
N ARG A 310 24.17 -8.42 3.40
CA ARG A 310 23.61 -7.70 4.55
C ARG A 310 23.55 -6.23 4.16
N ILE A 311 22.36 -5.64 4.36
CA ILE A 311 22.13 -4.21 4.33
C ILE A 311 22.80 -3.62 5.57
#